data_AF-A0A6N6S012-F1
#
_entry.id   AF-A0A6N6S012-F1
#
_cell.length_a   1.000
_cell.length_b   1.000
_cell.length_c   1.000
_cell.angle_alpha   90.00
_cell.angle_beta   90.00
_cell.angle_gamma   90.00
#
_symmetry.space_group_name_H-M   'P 1'
#
loop_
_entity.id
_entity.type
_entity.pdbx_description
1 polymer ?
#
loop_
_entity_poly.entity_id
_entity_poly.type
_entity_poly.pdbx_seq_one_letter_code
_entity_poly.pdbx_strand_id
1 'polypeptide(L)' 'PKGELSYYLVSDGSGKPYRMRVRGPSFVNMQALPMMVKGRLLADVIAAIGSLDIVLGEIDR' A
#
# COMPACT_ATOMS: atom_id res chain seq x y z
N PRO A 1 10.47 -6.92 -4.85
CA PRO A 1 9.24 -7.20 -4.04
C PRO A 1 8.83 -5.94 -3.27
N LYS A 2 7.54 -5.54 -3.26
CA LYS A 2 7.08 -4.23 -2.74
C LYS A 2 6.90 -4.16 -1.21
N GLY A 3 6.89 -5.30 -0.54
CA GLY A 3 6.70 -5.40 0.91
C GLY A 3 5.81 -6.59 1.27
N GLU A 4 5.18 -6.51 2.44
CA GLU A 4 4.27 -7.54 2.94
C GLU A 4 2.88 -7.44 2.29
N LEU A 5 2.43 -8.53 1.68
CA LEU A 5 1.07 -8.69 1.16
C LEU A 5 0.31 -9.67 2.05
N SER A 6 -0.75 -9.20 2.72
CA SER A 6 -1.52 -10.00 3.67
C SER A 6 -2.99 -10.12 3.26
N TYR A 7 -3.61 -11.26 3.55
CA TYR A 7 -5.03 -11.52 3.31
C TYR A 7 -5.72 -11.82 4.64
N TYR A 8 -6.77 -11.06 4.95
CA TYR A 8 -7.63 -11.31 6.10
C TYR A 8 -8.96 -11.88 5.61
N LEU A 9 -9.24 -13.13 5.99
CA LEU A 9 -10.38 -13.91 5.55
C LEU A 9 -11.24 -14.33 6.75
N VAL A 10 -12.55 -14.18 6.62
CA VAL A 10 -13.55 -14.69 7.57
C VAL A 10 -14.51 -15.59 6.80
N SER A 11 -14.76 -16.79 7.33
CA SER A 11 -15.73 -17.74 6.80
C SER A 11 -16.91 -17.89 7.77
N ASP A 12 -18.10 -18.03 7.21
CA ASP A 12 -19.34 -18.40 7.91
C ASP A 12 -19.69 -19.89 7.71
N GLY A 13 -18.77 -20.68 7.14
CA GLY A 13 -18.99 -22.08 6.77
C GLY A 13 -19.59 -22.28 5.38
N SER A 14 -19.93 -21.20 4.65
CA SER A 14 -20.34 -21.31 3.24
C SER A 14 -19.14 -21.48 2.29
N GLY A 15 -19.41 -21.81 1.02
CA GLY A 15 -18.37 -21.92 -0.02
C GLY A 15 -17.79 -20.59 -0.51
N LYS A 16 -18.21 -19.45 0.07
CA LYS A 16 -17.72 -18.11 -0.26
C LYS A 16 -17.17 -17.44 1.01
N PRO A 17 -16.12 -16.60 0.91
CA PRO A 17 -15.65 -15.86 2.06
C PRO A 17 -16.74 -14.88 2.51
N TYR A 18 -17.14 -14.95 3.77
CA TYR A 18 -18.04 -13.98 4.40
C TYR A 18 -17.44 -12.58 4.38
N ARG A 19 -16.12 -12.49 4.63
CA ARG A 19 -15.35 -11.26 4.49
C ARG A 19 -13.95 -11.57 3.97
N MET A 20 -13.48 -10.74 3.05
CA MET A 20 -12.10 -10.75 2.58
C MET A 20 -11.57 -9.32 2.57
N ARG A 21 -10.39 -9.09 3.16
CA ARG A 21 -9.66 -7.84 3.08
C ARG A 21 -8.23 -8.15 2.62
N VAL A 22 -7.79 -7.45 1.58
CA VAL A 22 -6.40 -7.49 1.11
C VAL A 22 -5.67 -6.30 1.71
N ARG A 23 -4.52 -6.53 2.35
CA ARG A 23 -3.62 -5.48 2.82
C ARG A 23 -2.39 -5.48 1.93
N GLY A 24 -2.37 -4.55 0.99
CA GLY A 24 -1.26 -4.35 0.08
C GLY A 24 -0.13 -3.51 0.68
N PRO A 25 1.15 -3.76 0.32
CA PRO A 25 2.27 -2.98 0.84
C PRO A 25 2.26 -1.52 0.36
N SER A 26 1.78 -1.22 -0.85
CA SER A 26 1.84 0.14 -1.41
C SER A 26 1.10 1.16 -0.55
N PHE A 27 -0.07 0.79 -0.01
CA PHE A 27 -0.86 1.68 0.86
C PHE A 27 -0.14 2.01 2.18
N VAL A 28 0.56 1.04 2.74
CA VAL A 28 1.29 1.21 4.00
C VAL A 28 2.56 2.03 3.78
N ASN A 29 3.34 1.69 2.73
CA ASN A 29 4.58 2.38 2.40
C ASN A 29 4.37 3.86 2.08
N MET A 30 3.23 4.21 1.46
CA MET A 30 2.89 5.60 1.13
C MET A 30 2.81 6.52 2.36
N GLN A 31 2.53 5.99 3.56
CA GLN A 31 2.47 6.78 4.79
C GLN A 31 3.83 7.40 5.17
N ALA A 32 4.94 6.86 4.66
CA ALA A 32 6.27 7.41 4.87
C ALA A 32 6.56 8.66 4.00
N LEU A 33 5.80 8.86 2.91
CA LEU A 33 6.09 9.90 1.92
C LEU A 33 6.20 11.31 2.52
N PRO A 34 5.28 11.79 3.40
CA PRO A 34 5.38 13.13 3.99
C PRO A 34 6.67 13.34 4.79
N MET A 35 7.13 12.31 5.51
CA MET A 35 8.39 12.34 6.24
C MET A 35 9.60 12.37 5.29
N MET A 36 9.51 11.66 4.17
CA MET A 36 10.59 11.58 3.16
C MET A 36 10.78 12.86 2.36
N VAL A 37 9.76 13.71 2.22
CA VAL A 37 9.82 14.92 1.36
C VAL A 37 9.82 16.23 2.15
N LYS A 38 9.70 16.20 3.48
CA LYS A 38 9.67 17.41 4.31
C LYS A 38 10.97 18.21 4.19
N GLY A 39 10.86 19.48 3.80
CA GLY A 39 12.00 20.39 3.63
C GLY A 39 12.85 20.11 2.38
N ARG A 40 12.35 19.27 1.45
CA ARG A 40 13.00 18.93 0.18
C ARG A 40 12.38 19.67 -1.00
N LEU A 41 13.01 19.58 -2.16
CA LEU A 41 12.51 20.20 -3.39
C LEU A 41 11.34 19.39 -3.96
N LEU A 42 10.53 20.04 -4.81
CA LEU A 42 9.44 19.35 -5.52
C LEU A 42 9.94 18.16 -6.36
N ALA A 43 11.13 18.28 -6.95
CA ALA A 43 11.75 17.21 -7.72
C ALA A 43 12.01 15.95 -6.86
N ASP A 44 12.31 16.13 -5.57
CA ASP A 44 12.57 15.02 -4.65
C ASP A 44 11.31 14.21 -4.33
N VAL A 45 10.12 14.79 -4.56
CA VAL A 45 8.84 14.07 -4.42
C VAL A 45 8.74 12.96 -5.45
N ILE A 46 9.14 13.24 -6.70
CA ILE A 46 9.11 12.25 -7.79
C ILE A 46 10.10 11.12 -7.48
N ALA A 47 11.31 11.47 -7.05
CA ALA A 47 12.32 10.49 -6.66
C ALA A 47 11.86 9.62 -5.47
N ALA A 48 11.22 10.22 -4.45
CA ALA A 48 10.68 9.50 -3.30
C ALA A 48 9.55 8.53 -3.70
N ILE A 49 8.62 8.96 -4.57
CA ILE A 49 7.54 8.10 -5.07
C ILE A 49 8.11 6.93 -5.89
N GLY A 50 9.08 7.19 -6.78
CA GLY A 50 9.76 6.16 -7.55
C GLY A 50 10.50 5.15 -6.66
N SER A 51 11.15 5.62 -5.60
CA SER A 51 11.84 4.77 -4.63
C SER A 51 10.90 3.87 -3.82
N LEU A 52 9.66 4.30 -3.55
CA LEU A 52 8.67 3.49 -2.83
C LEU A 52 7.99 2.44 -3.72
N ASP A 53 8.12 2.56 -5.04
CA ASP A 53 7.59 1.62 -6.03
C ASP A 53 6.09 1.31 -5.83
N ILE A 54 5.28 2.35 -5.67
CA ILE A 54 3.84 2.23 -5.38
C ILE A 54 3.02 1.80 -6.61
N VAL A 55 1.96 1.02 -6.39
CA VAL A 55 0.95 0.71 -7.41
C VAL A 55 -0.39 1.30 -7.00
N LEU A 56 -0.93 2.21 -7.80
CA LEU A 56 -2.16 2.93 -7.48
C LEU A 56 -3.38 2.00 -7.34
N GLY A 57 -3.47 0.93 -8.14
CA GLY A 57 -4.56 -0.04 -8.04
C GLY A 57 -4.60 -0.85 -6.74
N GLU A 58 -3.51 -0.84 -5.96
CA GLU A 58 -3.45 -1.45 -4.64
C GLU A 58 -3.87 -0.48 -3.53
N ILE A 59 -3.72 0.83 -3.76
CA ILE A 59 -4.01 1.89 -2.79
C ILE A 59 -5.51 2.23 -2.77
N ASP A 60 -6.20 2.08 -3.89
CA ASP A 60 -7.60 2.45 -4.10
C ASP A 60 -8.64 1.45 -3.52
N ARG A 61 -8.18 0.41 -2.79
CA ARG A 61 -9.02 -0.73 -2.34
C ARG A 61 -9.49 -0.65 -0.89
#